data_AF-A0A2A3T916-F1
#
_entry.id   AF-A0A2A3T916-F1
#
_cell.length_a   1.000
_cell.length_b   1.000
_cell.length_c   1.000
_cell.angle_alpha   90.00
_cell.angle_beta   90.00
_cell.angle_gamma   90.00
#
_symmetry.space_group_name_H-M   'P 1'
#
loop_
_entity.id
_entity.type
_entity.pdbx_description
1 polymer ?
#
loop_
_entity_poly.entity_id
_entity_poly.type
_entity_poly.pdbx_seq_one_letter_code
_entity_poly.pdbx_strand_id
1 'polypeptide(L)'
;MNETRQTQINIGDYNKPQEQTKAIGIGKIIGKIINIKDFQTNRGRPSPYTPKEAIGEDGMTDYDVISTVETFEVNNQKVSSFFVTPAIVKQIKRVPNYQSELAAGKVFGPCKVGQKKSSKTNANYWCLLFKGEEGY
;
A
#
# COMPACT_ATOMS: atom_id res chain seq x y z
N MET A 1 14.39 16.26 -34.46
CA MET A 1 15.07 15.40 -33.45
C MET A 1 14.37 15.66 -32.12
N ASN A 2 13.58 14.70 -31.64
CA ASN A 2 12.85 14.85 -30.38
C ASN A 2 13.67 14.24 -29.25
N GLU A 3 14.13 15.08 -28.32
CA GLU A 3 14.84 14.66 -27.11
C GLU A 3 13.88 13.90 -26.18
N THR A 4 14.14 12.61 -26.03
CA THR A 4 13.49 11.74 -25.05
C THR A 4 13.95 12.17 -23.65
N ARG A 5 13.14 12.96 -22.94
CA ARG A 5 13.35 13.22 -21.52
C ARG A 5 13.10 11.94 -20.72
N GLN A 6 14.16 11.18 -20.46
CA GLN A 6 14.19 10.19 -19.40
C GLN A 6 13.98 10.91 -18.07
N THR A 7 12.77 10.87 -17.53
CA THR A 7 12.54 11.12 -16.11
C THR A 7 13.19 10.00 -15.31
N GLN A 8 14.45 10.20 -14.93
CA GLN A 8 15.08 9.50 -13.83
C GLN A 8 14.23 9.77 -12.59
N ILE A 9 13.64 8.70 -12.04
CA ILE A 9 12.88 8.76 -10.81
C ILE A 9 13.90 8.88 -9.68
N ASN A 10 13.85 10.03 -9.02
CA ASN A 10 14.77 10.42 -7.94
C ASN A 10 14.67 9.40 -6.80
N ILE A 11 15.80 8.78 -6.45
CA ILE A 11 15.93 7.90 -5.30
C ILE A 11 15.88 8.80 -4.06
N GLY A 12 14.74 8.79 -3.38
CA GLY A 12 14.62 9.07 -1.95
C GLY A 12 15.19 10.39 -1.43
N ASP A 13 14.42 11.48 -1.57
CA ASP A 13 14.60 12.68 -0.75
C ASP A 13 13.49 12.71 0.32
N TYR A 14 13.73 11.99 1.42
CA TYR A 14 12.75 11.70 2.48
C TYR A 14 12.48 12.86 3.45
N ASN A 15 13.16 14.01 3.28
CA ASN A 15 13.06 15.17 4.17
C ASN A 15 12.20 16.32 3.63
N LYS A 16 11.50 16.13 2.52
CA LYS A 16 10.54 17.14 2.02
C LYS A 16 9.13 16.77 2.47
N PRO A 17 8.29 17.74 2.87
CA PRO A 17 6.85 17.52 2.96
C PRO A 17 6.44 17.00 1.57
N GLN A 18 6.09 15.72 1.47
CA GLN A 18 5.60 15.17 0.23
C GLN A 18 4.37 16.00 -0.16
N GLU A 19 4.51 16.85 -1.18
CA GLU A 19 3.36 17.31 -1.95
C GLU A 19 2.56 16.05 -2.27
N GLN A 20 1.24 16.11 -2.09
CA GLN A 20 0.31 15.01 -2.31
C GLN A 20 0.53 14.40 -3.71
N THR A 21 1.52 13.53 -3.84
CA THR A 21 1.58 12.54 -4.89
C THR A 21 0.43 11.65 -4.50
N LYS A 22 -0.73 11.93 -5.11
CA LYS A 22 -2.03 11.36 -4.77
C LYS A 22 -1.84 9.89 -4.46
N ALA A 23 -1.80 9.62 -3.17
CA ALA A 23 -1.57 8.33 -2.56
C ALA A 23 -2.45 7.28 -3.25
N ILE A 24 -1.86 6.36 -4.02
CA ILE A 24 -2.65 5.37 -4.76
C ILE A 24 -3.05 4.27 -3.79
N GLY A 25 -4.34 4.17 -3.50
CA GLY A 25 -4.88 3.10 -2.66
C GLY A 25 -4.78 1.73 -3.35
N ILE A 26 -4.56 0.68 -2.56
CA ILE A 26 -4.41 -0.70 -3.02
C ILE A 26 -5.58 -1.18 -3.89
N GLY A 27 -6.78 -0.65 -3.67
CA GLY A 27 -7.97 -0.98 -4.47
C GLY A 27 -7.85 -0.64 -5.96
N LYS A 28 -6.90 0.21 -6.36
CA LYS A 28 -6.63 0.52 -7.78
C LYS A 28 -6.01 -0.64 -8.56
N ILE A 29 -5.48 -1.65 -7.86
CA ILE A 29 -4.91 -2.86 -8.44
C ILE A 29 -5.70 -4.11 -8.04
N ILE A 30 -7.01 -3.98 -7.82
CA ILE A 30 -7.89 -5.12 -7.55
C ILE A 30 -7.71 -6.24 -8.59
N GLY A 31 -7.67 -7.48 -8.11
CA GLY A 31 -7.51 -8.69 -8.92
C GLY A 31 -6.08 -8.97 -9.37
N LYS A 32 -5.13 -8.05 -9.13
CA LYS A 32 -3.72 -8.26 -9.45
C LYS A 32 -3.03 -9.10 -8.37
N ILE A 33 -2.10 -9.93 -8.82
CA ILE A 33 -1.17 -10.66 -7.94
C ILE A 33 0.00 -9.72 -7.63
N ILE A 34 0.37 -9.64 -6.36
CA ILE A 34 1.45 -8.83 -5.85
C ILE A 34 2.37 -9.62 -4.95
N ASN A 35 3.60 -9.15 -4.91
CA ASN A 35 4.69 -9.60 -4.06
C ASN A 35 5.17 -8.40 -3.23
N ILE A 36 4.87 -8.39 -1.94
CA ILE A 36 5.17 -7.28 -1.04
C ILE A 36 6.65 -7.37 -0.64
N LYS A 37 7.44 -6.36 -0.99
CA LYS A 37 8.87 -6.29 -0.68
C LYS A 37 9.19 -5.33 0.48
N ASP A 38 8.24 -4.48 0.85
CA ASP A 38 8.42 -3.54 1.94
C ASP A 38 7.08 -3.11 2.55
N PHE A 39 7.08 -2.74 3.82
CA PHE A 39 5.93 -2.24 4.57
C PHE A 39 6.39 -1.16 5.55
N GLN A 40 5.79 0.03 5.44
CA GLN A 40 6.14 1.17 6.26
C GLN A 40 4.90 2.00 6.60
N THR A 41 5.03 2.81 7.65
CA THR A 41 4.02 3.77 8.06
C THR A 41 4.56 5.18 7.78
N ASN A 42 3.84 5.93 6.95
CA ASN A 42 4.22 7.29 6.56
C ASN A 42 3.27 8.30 7.24
N ARG A 43 3.78 9.45 7.68
CA ARG A 43 2.94 10.54 8.17
C ARG A 43 2.57 11.48 7.04
N GLY A 44 1.29 11.84 6.94
CA GLY A 44 0.78 12.71 5.89
C GLY A 44 -0.40 13.54 6.36
N ARG A 45 -0.83 14.47 5.49
CA ARG A 45 -2.05 15.25 5.75
C ARG A 45 -3.28 14.32 5.73
N PRO A 46 -4.21 14.48 6.67
CA PRO A 46 -5.45 13.71 6.67
C PRO A 46 -6.29 13.99 5.42
N SER A 47 -6.99 12.96 4.96
CA SER A 47 -8.01 13.11 3.92
C SER A 47 -9.34 13.54 4.56
N PRO A 48 -10.32 14.02 3.78
CA PRO A 48 -11.68 14.29 4.28
C PRO A 48 -12.37 13.09 4.93
N TYR A 49 -11.88 11.87 4.66
CA TYR A 49 -12.40 10.61 5.18
C TYR A 49 -11.57 10.03 6.33
N THR A 50 -10.49 10.71 6.74
CA THR A 50 -9.69 10.28 7.89
C THR A 50 -10.48 10.51 9.18
N PRO A 51 -10.66 9.49 10.04
CA PRO A 51 -11.35 9.65 11.32
C PRO A 51 -10.64 10.68 12.20
N LYS A 52 -11.38 11.51 12.93
CA LYS A 52 -10.81 12.58 13.76
C LYS A 52 -9.86 12.04 14.82
N GLU A 53 -10.18 10.87 15.36
CA GLU A 53 -9.37 10.12 16.34
C GLU A 53 -8.04 9.60 15.78
N ALA A 54 -7.88 9.53 14.46
CA ALA A 54 -6.64 9.13 13.79
C ALA A 54 -5.75 10.33 13.41
N ILE A 55 -6.21 11.56 13.69
CA ILE A 55 -5.44 12.79 13.44
C ILE A 55 -4.71 13.14 14.74
N GLY A 56 -3.38 13.20 14.68
CA GLY A 56 -2.56 13.61 15.81
C GLY A 56 -2.75 15.08 16.16
N GLU A 57 -2.27 15.49 17.34
CA GLU A 57 -2.33 16.89 17.82
C GLU A 57 -1.65 17.87 16.86
N ASP A 58 -0.68 17.39 16.08
CA ASP A 58 0.03 18.13 15.04
C ASP A 58 -0.74 18.24 13.70
N GLY A 59 -1.97 17.73 13.65
CA GLY A 59 -2.82 17.77 12.46
C GLY A 59 -2.45 16.76 11.37
N MET A 60 -1.56 15.81 11.66
CA MET A 60 -1.08 14.80 10.72
C MET A 60 -1.63 13.41 11.08
N THR A 61 -1.71 12.52 10.10
CA THR A 61 -2.20 11.14 10.29
C THR A 61 -1.21 10.14 9.73
N ASP A 62 -1.26 8.94 10.27
CA ASP A 62 -0.41 7.83 9.88
C ASP A 62 -1.09 7.01 8.78
N TYR A 63 -0.31 6.69 7.76
CA TYR A 63 -0.75 5.91 6.62
C TYR A 63 0.15 4.71 6.42
N ASP A 64 -0.45 3.53 6.41
CA ASP A 64 0.26 2.29 6.12
C ASP A 64 0.39 2.10 4.61
N VAL A 65 1.63 1.85 4.17
CA VAL A 65 2.00 1.71 2.77
C VAL A 65 2.78 0.41 2.57
N ILE A 66 2.40 -0.35 1.55
CA ILE A 66 3.20 -1.47 1.05
C ILE A 66 3.93 -1.06 -0.22
N SER A 67 5.11 -1.61 -0.45
CA SER A 67 5.76 -1.59 -1.77
C SER A 67 5.77 -3.00 -2.35
N THR A 68 5.53 -3.08 -3.65
CA THR A 68 5.49 -4.32 -4.41
C THR A 68 6.72 -4.49 -5.28
N VAL A 69 7.06 -5.74 -5.62
CA VAL A 69 8.05 -6.06 -6.65
C VAL A 69 7.52 -5.62 -8.01
N GLU A 70 6.22 -5.85 -8.25
CA GLU A 70 5.54 -5.44 -9.47
C GLU A 70 5.36 -3.92 -9.54
N THR A 71 5.28 -3.43 -10.77
CA THR A 71 4.88 -2.05 -11.07
C THR A 71 3.63 -2.08 -11.93
N PHE A 72 2.65 -1.27 -11.57
CA PHE A 72 1.36 -1.19 -12.24
C PHE A 72 1.17 0.19 -12.87
N GLU A 73 0.51 0.23 -14.02
CA GLU A 73 0.08 1.50 -14.60
C GLU A 73 -1.29 1.89 -14.01
N VAL A 74 -1.31 2.99 -13.26
CA VAL A 74 -2.52 3.54 -12.65
C VAL A 74 -2.57 5.03 -12.99
N ASN A 75 -3.65 5.47 -13.66
CA ASN A 75 -3.81 6.85 -14.12
C ASN A 75 -2.58 7.36 -14.92
N ASN A 76 -2.07 6.54 -15.86
CA ASN A 76 -0.89 6.85 -16.69
C ASN A 76 0.42 7.04 -15.89
N GLN A 77 0.47 6.56 -14.65
CA GLN A 77 1.66 6.57 -13.81
C GLN A 77 2.06 5.14 -13.45
N LYS A 78 3.36 4.87 -13.52
CA LYS A 78 3.94 3.61 -13.03
C LYS A 78 4.09 3.68 -11.53
N VAL A 79 3.35 2.82 -10.82
CA VAL A 79 3.27 2.81 -9.36
C VAL A 79 3.53 1.42 -8.82
N SER A 80 4.38 1.35 -7.80
CA SER A 80 4.74 0.12 -7.08
C SER A 80 4.53 0.23 -5.58
N SER A 81 3.91 1.31 -5.10
CA SER A 81 3.67 1.54 -3.68
C SER A 81 2.22 1.98 -3.46
N PHE A 82 1.57 1.37 -2.49
CA PHE A 82 0.12 1.48 -2.32
C PHE A 82 -0.26 1.66 -0.86
N PHE A 83 -1.23 2.53 -0.63
CA PHE A 83 -1.84 2.72 0.68
C PHE A 83 -2.76 1.54 0.98
N VAL A 84 -2.63 0.97 2.17
CA VAL A 84 -3.37 -0.22 2.59
C VAL A 84 -4.29 0.09 3.76
N THR A 85 -5.32 -0.75 3.90
CA THR A 85 -6.28 -0.63 4.99
C THR A 85 -5.74 -1.31 6.26
N PRO A 86 -6.25 -0.96 7.45
CA PRO A 86 -5.91 -1.67 8.68
C PRO A 86 -6.18 -3.18 8.64
N ALA A 87 -7.10 -3.64 7.79
CA ALA A 87 -7.36 -5.06 7.59
C ALA A 87 -6.16 -5.78 6.93
N ILE A 88 -5.58 -5.18 5.88
CA ILE A 88 -4.36 -5.69 5.22
C ILE A 88 -3.17 -5.64 6.17
N VAL A 89 -3.03 -4.55 6.92
CA VAL A 89 -1.98 -4.38 7.94
C VAL A 89 -2.03 -5.52 8.96
N LYS A 90 -3.24 -5.86 9.44
CA LYS A 90 -3.43 -7.01 10.34
C LYS A 90 -3.04 -8.34 9.68
N GLN A 91 -3.24 -8.51 8.37
CA GLN A 91 -2.81 -9.73 7.67
C GLN A 91 -1.27 -9.84 7.61
N ILE A 92 -0.59 -8.74 7.30
CA ILE A 92 0.89 -8.70 7.27
C ILE A 92 1.45 -8.96 8.67
N LYS A 93 0.92 -8.25 9.69
CA LYS A 93 1.40 -8.37 11.09
C LYS A 93 1.12 -9.72 11.75
N ARG A 94 0.28 -10.57 11.15
CA ARG A 94 0.08 -11.96 11.62
C ARG A 94 1.23 -12.89 11.28
N VAL A 95 2.07 -12.50 10.32
CA VAL A 95 3.21 -13.31 9.89
C VAL A 95 4.35 -13.08 10.87
N PRO A 96 4.85 -14.13 11.53
CA PRO A 96 5.98 -14.00 12.44
C PRO A 96 7.18 -13.38 11.72
N ASN A 97 7.90 -12.48 12.40
CA ASN A 97 9.13 -11.86 11.92
C ASN A 97 9.01 -11.07 10.60
N TYR A 98 7.79 -10.68 10.17
CA TYR A 98 7.58 -10.00 8.89
C TYR A 98 8.52 -8.80 8.66
N GLN A 99 8.79 -7.99 9.69
CA GLN A 99 9.69 -6.83 9.59
C GLN A 99 11.12 -7.24 9.25
N SER A 100 11.68 -8.20 10.02
CA SER A 100 13.03 -8.69 9.81
C SER A 100 13.18 -9.40 8.46
N GLU A 101 12.15 -10.13 8.04
CA GLU A 101 12.12 -10.84 6.76
C GLU A 101 12.10 -9.85 5.59
N LEU A 102 11.23 -8.84 5.63
CA LEU A 102 11.19 -7.78 4.61
C LEU A 102 12.50 -6.96 4.59
N ALA A 103 13.05 -6.62 5.76
CA ALA A 103 14.33 -5.93 5.87
C ALA A 103 15.51 -6.76 5.32
N ALA A 104 15.44 -8.09 5.39
CA ALA A 104 16.39 -9.01 4.77
C ALA A 104 16.19 -9.17 3.26
N GLY A 105 15.27 -8.41 2.65
CA GLY A 105 14.97 -8.45 1.22
C GLY A 105 14.08 -9.63 0.80
N LYS A 106 13.48 -10.35 1.76
CA LYS A 106 12.46 -11.37 1.44
C LYS A 106 11.16 -10.69 1.03
N VAL A 107 10.35 -11.47 0.35
CA VAL A 107 9.08 -11.02 -0.22
C VAL A 107 7.94 -11.74 0.47
N PHE A 108 6.90 -10.99 0.82
CA PHE A 108 5.65 -11.51 1.32
C PHE A 108 4.63 -11.67 0.19
N GLY A 109 4.22 -12.90 -0.08
CA GLY A 109 3.37 -13.25 -1.22
C GLY A 109 3.82 -14.57 -1.87
N PRO A 110 3.31 -14.90 -3.06
CA PRO A 110 2.37 -14.12 -3.85
C PRO A 110 0.97 -14.05 -3.20
N CYS A 111 0.32 -12.91 -3.31
CA CYS A 111 -1.07 -12.72 -2.87
C CYS A 111 -1.84 -11.87 -3.88
N LYS A 112 -3.15 -12.05 -3.98
CA LYS A 112 -4.02 -11.28 -4.87
C LYS A 112 -4.75 -10.20 -4.09
N VAL A 113 -4.80 -8.99 -4.64
CA VAL A 113 -5.60 -7.91 -4.05
C VAL A 113 -7.08 -8.18 -4.31
N GLY A 114 -7.87 -8.26 -3.24
CA GLY A 114 -9.29 -8.54 -3.34
C GLY A 114 -10.12 -7.89 -2.23
N GLN A 115 -11.39 -8.27 -2.18
CA GLN A 115 -12.31 -7.88 -1.12
C GLN A 115 -12.97 -9.10 -0.51
N LYS A 116 -13.19 -9.05 0.80
CA LYS A 116 -14.00 -10.03 1.53
C LYS A 116 -15.17 -9.30 2.20
N LYS A 117 -16.26 -10.04 2.43
CA LYS A 117 -17.41 -9.55 3.19
C LYS A 117 -17.18 -9.76 4.68
N SER A 118 -17.32 -8.71 5.48
CA SER A 118 -17.24 -8.79 6.93
C SER A 118 -18.42 -9.57 7.48
N SER A 119 -18.16 -10.63 8.25
CA SER A 119 -19.23 -11.37 8.96
C SER A 119 -19.89 -10.56 10.07
N LYS A 120 -19.22 -9.51 10.58
CA LYS A 120 -19.73 -8.66 11.67
C LYS A 120 -20.62 -7.52 11.18
N THR A 121 -20.23 -6.90 10.07
CA THR A 121 -20.85 -5.65 9.58
C THR A 121 -21.51 -5.80 8.21
N ASN A 122 -21.38 -6.96 7.57
CA ASN A 122 -21.85 -7.24 6.21
C ASN A 122 -21.23 -6.35 5.11
N ALA A 123 -20.29 -5.47 5.46
CA ALA A 123 -19.61 -4.57 4.55
C ALA A 123 -18.40 -5.25 3.88
N ASN A 124 -18.09 -4.85 2.65
CA ASN A 124 -16.89 -5.30 1.96
C ASN A 124 -15.65 -4.57 2.50
N TYR A 125 -14.55 -5.29 2.67
CA TYR A 125 -13.26 -4.72 3.06
C TYR A 125 -12.14 -5.25 2.17
N TRP A 126 -11.15 -4.40 1.91
CA TRP A 126 -9.95 -4.76 1.15
C TRP A 126 -9.07 -5.73 1.94
N CYS A 127 -8.58 -6.77 1.28
CA CYS A 127 -7.71 -7.78 1.86
C CYS A 127 -6.73 -8.36 0.83
N LEU A 128 -5.70 -9.03 1.33
CA LEU A 128 -4.84 -9.91 0.55
C LEU A 128 -5.43 -11.32 0.54
N LEU A 129 -5.60 -11.89 -0.64
CA LEU A 129 -6.05 -13.26 -0.85
C LEU A 129 -4.81 -14.12 -1.11
N PHE A 130 -4.65 -15.22 -0.38
CA PHE A 130 -3.54 -16.16 -0.57
C PHE A 130 -3.99 -17.37 -1.39
N LYS A 131 -3.02 -18.06 -2.01
CA LYS A 131 -3.29 -19.28 -2.76
C LYS A 131 -4.05 -20.29 -1.88
N GLY A 132 -5.21 -20.75 -2.36
CA GLY A 132 -6.08 -21.67 -1.63
C GLY A 132 -7.24 -20.99 -0.88
N GLU A 133 -7.26 -19.65 -0.82
CA GLU A 133 -8.44 -18.91 -0.36
C GLU A 133 -9.44 -18.68 -1.50
N GLU A 134 -10.72 -18.64 -1.14
CA GLU A 134 -11.79 -18.28 -2.08
C GLU A 134 -11.54 -16.89 -2.70
N GLY A 135 -11.56 -16.83 -4.04
CA GLY A 135 -11.34 -15.60 -4.80
C GLY A 135 -9.90 -15.31 -5.23
N TYR A 136 -8.92 -16.13 -4.82
CA TYR A 136 -7.54 -16.08 -5.36
C TYR A 136 -7.52 -16.41 -6.85
#